data_AF-A0A8C4RF75-F1
#
_entry.id   AF-A0A8C4RF75-F1
#
_cell.length_a   1.000
_cell.length_b   1.000
_cell.length_c   1.000
_cell.angle_alpha   90.00
_cell.angle_beta   90.00
_cell.angle_gamma   90.00
#
_symmetry.space_group_name_H-M   'P 1'
#
loop_
_entity.id
_entity.type
_entity.pdbx_description
1 polymer ?
#
loop_
_entity_poly.entity_id
_entity_poly.type
_entity_poly.pdbx_seq_one_letter_code
_entity_poly.pdbx_strand_id
1 'polypeptide(L)'
;MNIYYLIISQVASLLKGEYDSTVKKYQIIDCRYPYEYEGGHIKVIFKLLKELLSEFAKNGMGYFGKETQRTLIIFYCEFSSERGPRICRHLRKIDRNVNVYPQLYYPELYILKGGYKEFYSQFKSLCEPCSYMPMLHKDFSEQLRRYRRKRRFRSVQFRRKQLFESETDVQ
;
A
#
# COMPACT_ATOMS: atom_id res chain seq x y z
N MET A 1 -4.17 13.45 9.23
CA MET A 1 -2.90 12.71 8.99
C MET A 1 -2.23 13.34 7.79
N ASN A 2 -1.03 13.88 7.98
CA ASN A 2 -0.23 14.35 6.85
C ASN A 2 0.29 13.13 6.07
N ILE A 3 0.18 13.21 4.75
CA ILE A 3 0.76 12.23 3.84
C ILE A 3 2.13 12.76 3.43
N TYR A 4 3.15 11.93 3.56
CA TYR A 4 4.49 12.24 3.11
C TYR A 4 4.75 11.57 1.77
N TYR A 5 5.46 12.28 0.88
CA TYR A 5 5.80 11.80 -0.44
C TYR A 5 7.31 11.67 -0.57
N LEU A 6 7.75 10.58 -1.22
CA LEU A 6 9.12 10.40 -1.68
C LEU A 6 9.15 10.56 -3.20
N ILE A 7 10.15 11.26 -3.72
CA ILE A 7 10.34 11.36 -5.18
C ILE A 7 10.95 10.07 -5.73
N ILE A 8 10.77 9.83 -7.04
CA ILE A 8 11.22 8.60 -7.70
C ILE A 8 12.72 8.33 -7.54
N SER A 9 13.57 9.38 -7.51
CA SER A 9 15.01 9.23 -7.30
C SER A 9 15.35 8.76 -5.89
N GLN A 10 14.66 9.25 -4.86
CA GLN A 10 14.86 8.78 -3.48
C GLN A 10 14.54 7.28 -3.35
N VAL A 11 13.46 6.83 -3.99
CA VAL A 11 13.10 5.41 -3.98
C VAL A 11 14.06 4.58 -4.81
N ALA A 12 14.57 5.09 -5.93
CA ALA A 12 15.61 4.42 -6.70
C ALA A 12 16.92 4.27 -5.89
N SER A 13 17.36 5.33 -5.19
CA SER A 13 18.51 5.29 -4.28
C SER A 13 18.31 4.29 -3.13
N LEU A 14 17.10 4.21 -2.58
CA LEU A 14 16.73 3.20 -1.57
C LEU A 14 16.88 1.77 -2.10
N LEU A 15 16.43 1.50 -3.32
CA LEU A 15 16.55 0.18 -3.96
C LEU A 15 18.00 -0.19 -4.30
N LYS A 16 18.86 0.80 -4.49
CA LYS A 16 20.30 0.60 -4.76
C LYS A 16 21.13 0.43 -3.48
N GLY A 17 20.51 0.47 -2.30
CA GLY A 17 21.20 0.33 -1.02
C GLY A 17 21.89 1.61 -0.51
N GLU A 18 21.65 2.76 -1.13
CA GLU A 18 22.31 4.02 -0.75
C GLU A 18 21.92 4.49 0.67
N TYR A 19 20.86 3.92 1.25
CA TYR A 19 20.39 4.21 2.62
C TYR A 19 20.59 3.06 3.61
N ASP A 20 21.33 1.99 3.28
CA ASP A 20 21.45 0.78 4.13
C ASP A 20 22.05 1.06 5.52
N SER A 21 22.81 2.16 5.67
CA SER A 21 23.33 2.62 6.96
C SER A 21 22.21 3.08 7.91
N THR A 22 21.12 3.64 7.38
CA THR A 22 20.04 4.27 8.14
C THR A 22 18.70 3.53 8.06
N VAL A 23 18.33 3.02 6.89
CA VAL A 23 17.08 2.30 6.64
C VAL A 23 17.37 0.80 6.63
N LYS A 24 17.09 0.13 7.76
CA LYS A 24 17.32 -1.32 7.89
C LYS A 24 16.24 -2.17 7.26
N LYS A 25 15.02 -1.64 7.17
CA LYS A 25 13.87 -2.39 6.66
C LYS A 25 12.88 -1.46 5.98
N TYR A 26 12.50 -1.83 4.76
CA TYR A 26 11.43 -1.14 4.04
C TYR A 26 10.55 -2.12 3.27
N GLN A 27 9.34 -1.69 2.94
CA GLN A 27 8.40 -2.40 2.06
C GLN A 27 7.84 -1.42 1.04
N ILE A 28 7.74 -1.85 -0.22
CA ILE A 28 7.09 -1.07 -1.26
C ILE A 28 5.83 -1.81 -1.72
N ILE A 29 4.68 -1.14 -1.59
CA ILE A 29 3.35 -1.72 -1.82
C ILE A 29 2.76 -1.16 -3.10
N ASP A 30 2.66 -2.01 -4.11
CA ASP A 30 1.90 -1.72 -5.33
C ASP A 30 0.39 -1.81 -5.05
N CYS A 31 -0.29 -0.69 -5.18
CA CYS A 31 -1.74 -0.57 -4.95
C CYS A 31 -2.55 -0.70 -6.25
N ARG A 32 -1.92 -1.11 -7.36
CA ARG A 32 -2.57 -1.31 -8.65
C ARG A 32 -3.37 -2.61 -8.72
N TYR A 33 -4.09 -2.84 -9.82
CA TYR A 33 -4.73 -4.13 -10.08
C TYR A 33 -3.70 -5.17 -10.50
N PRO A 34 -3.97 -6.48 -10.28
CA PRO A 34 -3.03 -7.55 -10.61
C PRO A 34 -2.48 -7.51 -12.05
N TYR A 35 -3.32 -7.26 -13.05
CA TYR A 35 -2.83 -7.18 -14.44
C TYR A 35 -1.85 -6.01 -14.68
N GLU A 36 -2.00 -4.89 -13.98
CA GLU A 36 -1.05 -3.77 -14.07
C GLU A 36 0.30 -4.14 -13.45
N TYR A 37 0.28 -4.90 -12.34
CA TYR A 37 1.47 -5.39 -11.65
C TYR A 37 2.20 -6.47 -12.48
N GLU A 38 1.46 -7.46 -12.97
CA GLU A 38 1.98 -8.54 -13.82
C GLU A 38 2.61 -7.99 -15.11
N GLY A 39 2.03 -6.92 -15.67
CA GLY A 39 2.59 -6.22 -16.83
C GLY A 39 3.74 -5.27 -16.52
N GLY A 40 4.32 -5.31 -15.31
CA GLY A 40 5.51 -4.58 -14.90
C GLY A 40 5.33 -3.88 -13.57
N HIS A 41 6.23 -4.12 -12.63
CA HIS A 41 6.26 -3.53 -11.29
C HIS A 41 7.70 -3.23 -10.83
N ILE A 42 7.86 -2.48 -9.76
CA ILE A 42 9.18 -2.24 -9.14
C ILE A 42 9.69 -3.56 -8.54
N LYS A 43 10.95 -3.94 -8.81
CA LYS A 43 11.62 -5.15 -8.30
C LYS A 43 11.75 -5.14 -6.77
N VAL A 44 10.69 -5.53 -6.08
CA VAL A 44 10.64 -5.63 -4.62
C VAL A 44 9.78 -6.81 -4.19
N ILE A 45 9.98 -7.25 -2.94
CA ILE A 45 9.07 -8.17 -2.26
C ILE A 45 7.72 -7.47 -2.11
N PHE A 46 6.83 -7.73 -3.06
CA PHE A 46 5.44 -7.33 -3.01
C PHE A 46 4.75 -8.08 -1.86
N LYS A 47 4.15 -7.33 -0.94
CA LYS A 47 3.25 -7.89 0.07
C LYS A 47 1.84 -7.43 -0.24
N LEU A 48 0.91 -8.38 -0.40
CA LEU A 48 -0.49 -7.99 -0.58
C LEU A 48 -0.96 -7.23 0.65
N LEU A 49 -1.76 -6.17 0.46
CA LEU A 49 -2.38 -5.44 1.57
C LEU A 49 -3.11 -6.39 2.53
N LYS A 50 -3.74 -7.45 2.03
CA LYS A 50 -4.42 -8.46 2.86
C LYS A 50 -3.43 -9.23 3.75
N GLU A 51 -2.25 -9.54 3.23
CA GLU A 51 -1.20 -10.23 4.00
C GLU A 51 -0.62 -9.32 5.07
N LEU A 52 -0.35 -8.05 4.73
CA LEU A 52 0.09 -7.05 5.69
C LEU A 52 -0.94 -6.89 6.83
N LEU A 53 -2.23 -6.81 6.50
CA LEU A 53 -3.30 -6.73 7.49
C LEU A 53 -3.46 -8.02 8.31
N SER A 54 -3.25 -9.19 7.70
CA SER A 54 -3.31 -10.47 8.42
C SER A 54 -2.14 -10.66 9.38
N GLU A 55 -0.94 -10.22 8.98
CA GLU A 55 0.23 -10.21 9.83
C GLU A 55 0.05 -9.20 10.97
N PHE A 56 -0.50 -8.03 10.65
CA PHE A 56 -0.87 -7.04 11.66
C PHE A 56 -1.85 -7.60 12.70
N ALA A 57 -2.88 -8.32 12.26
CA ALA A 57 -3.84 -8.96 13.16
C ALA A 57 -3.23 -10.11 13.99
N LYS A 58 -2.27 -10.86 13.43
CA LYS A 58 -1.57 -11.96 14.12
C LYS A 58 -0.53 -11.45 15.13
N ASN A 59 0.19 -10.39 14.78
CA ASN A 59 1.31 -9.87 15.56
C ASN A 59 0.87 -8.83 16.61
N GLY A 60 -0.37 -8.33 16.53
CA GLY A 60 -0.94 -7.33 17.44
C GLY A 60 -1.06 -7.75 18.91
N MET A 61 -0.70 -8.99 19.28
CA MET A 61 -0.66 -9.46 20.68
C MET A 61 0.75 -9.79 21.21
N GLY A 62 1.82 -9.71 20.39
CA GLY A 62 3.12 -10.30 20.75
C GLY A 62 4.37 -9.43 20.58
N TYR A 63 4.25 -8.18 20.11
CA TYR A 63 5.41 -7.30 19.84
C TYR A 63 5.64 -6.23 20.93
N PHE A 64 5.28 -6.52 22.18
CA PHE A 64 5.82 -5.79 23.33
C PHE A 64 7.18 -6.38 23.70
N GLY A 65 8.23 -5.94 23.02
CA GLY A 65 9.61 -6.18 23.44
C GLY A 65 10.43 -7.03 22.47
N LYS A 66 11.12 -6.34 21.57
CA LYS A 66 12.53 -6.56 21.13
C LYS A 66 12.70 -5.87 19.79
N GLU A 67 13.45 -4.77 19.81
CA GLU A 67 13.81 -3.91 18.68
C GLU A 67 12.72 -3.67 17.64
N THR A 68 11.99 -2.57 17.79
CA THR A 68 11.21 -1.99 16.70
C THR A 68 12.17 -1.53 15.60
N GLN A 69 12.67 -2.44 14.76
CA GLN A 69 13.34 -2.08 13.53
C GLN A 69 12.33 -1.27 12.71
N ARG A 70 12.52 0.05 12.70
CA ARG A 70 11.68 1.01 12.00
C ARG A 70 11.51 0.53 10.56
N THR A 71 10.31 0.03 10.26
CA THR A 71 9.98 -0.45 8.92
C THR A 71 9.31 0.69 8.17
N LEU A 72 9.98 1.15 7.12
CA LEU A 72 9.45 2.18 6.23
C LEU A 72 8.50 1.53 5.21
N ILE A 73 7.27 2.04 5.07
CA ILE A 73 6.33 1.52 4.06
C ILE A 73 6.05 2.58 3.00
N ILE A 74 6.33 2.26 1.74
CA ILE A 74 6.10 3.12 0.58
C ILE A 74 4.94 2.57 -0.24
N PHE A 75 3.88 3.37 -0.41
CA PHE A 75 2.76 3.02 -1.28
C PHE A 75 2.92 3.67 -2.65
N TYR A 76 2.53 2.95 -3.70
CA TYR A 76 2.38 3.55 -5.01
C TYR A 76 1.18 2.99 -5.75
N CYS A 77 0.72 3.70 -6.78
CA CYS A 77 -0.09 3.10 -7.82
C CYS A 77 0.39 3.58 -9.18
N GLU A 78 -0.46 3.61 -10.21
CA GLU A 78 -0.03 4.08 -11.53
C GLU A 78 0.48 5.53 -11.50
N PHE A 79 -0.26 6.44 -10.86
CA PHE A 79 0.09 7.86 -10.70
C PHE A 79 0.25 8.30 -9.23
N SER A 80 0.04 7.38 -8.29
CA SER A 80 0.00 7.66 -6.83
C SER A 80 -0.94 8.79 -6.37
N SER A 81 -1.97 9.12 -7.15
CA SER A 81 -2.95 10.17 -6.82
C SER A 81 -4.12 9.68 -5.95
N GLU A 82 -4.60 8.45 -6.21
CA GLU A 82 -5.85 7.96 -5.59
C GLU A 82 -5.65 6.67 -4.80
N ARG A 83 -5.25 5.58 -5.49
CA ARG A 83 -5.21 4.24 -4.89
C ARG A 83 -4.16 4.12 -3.78
N GLY A 84 -2.93 4.58 -4.03
CA GLY A 84 -1.85 4.63 -3.04
C GLY A 84 -2.22 5.43 -1.78
N PRO A 85 -2.61 6.72 -1.91
CA PRO A 85 -3.03 7.53 -0.77
C PRO A 85 -4.22 6.97 0.00
N ARG A 86 -5.19 6.38 -0.69
CA ARG A 86 -6.35 5.76 -0.04
C ARG A 86 -5.94 4.56 0.83
N ILE A 87 -5.07 3.69 0.33
CA ILE A 87 -4.61 2.51 1.08
C ILE A 87 -3.71 2.94 2.25
N CYS A 88 -2.80 3.89 2.05
CA CYS A 88 -1.96 4.46 3.10
C CYS A 88 -2.79 5.00 4.28
N ARG A 89 -3.81 5.83 4.00
CA ARG A 89 -4.73 6.35 5.03
C ARG A 89 -5.49 5.22 5.74
N HIS A 90 -5.92 4.20 4.99
CA HIS A 90 -6.65 3.08 5.57
C HIS A 90 -5.79 2.27 6.53
N LEU A 91 -4.53 1.98 6.16
CA LEU A 91 -3.59 1.29 7.05
C LEU A 91 -3.37 2.11 8.32
N ARG A 92 -3.11 3.42 8.23
CA ARG A 92 -2.93 4.25 9.43
C ARG A 92 -4.17 4.26 10.32
N LYS A 93 -5.37 4.27 9.73
CA LYS A 93 -6.62 4.21 10.51
C LYS A 93 -6.69 2.90 11.31
N ILE A 94 -6.37 1.77 10.69
CA ILE A 94 -6.31 0.48 11.37
C ILE A 94 -5.24 0.48 12.46
N ASP A 95 -4.04 0.99 12.16
CA ASP A 95 -2.92 1.09 13.10
C ASP A 95 -3.26 1.93 14.34
N ARG A 96 -3.96 3.04 14.16
CA ARG A 96 -4.44 3.87 15.27
C ARG A 96 -5.56 3.23 16.08
N ASN A 97 -6.46 2.47 15.44
CA ASN A 97 -7.60 1.87 16.14
C ASN A 97 -7.17 0.77 17.13
N VAL A 98 -5.97 0.21 16.98
CA VAL A 98 -5.47 -0.88 17.84
C VAL A 98 -4.35 -0.45 18.80
N ASN A 99 -3.93 0.83 18.76
CA ASN A 99 -2.82 1.33 19.57
C ASN A 99 -3.24 2.49 20.46
N VAL A 100 -2.66 2.54 21.65
CA VAL A 100 -2.77 3.69 22.55
C VAL A 100 -1.92 4.83 22.01
N TYR A 101 -2.50 6.02 21.92
CA TYR A 101 -1.76 7.21 21.48
C TYR A 101 -0.54 7.47 22.40
N PRO A 102 0.65 7.83 21.85
CA PRO A 102 0.96 8.12 20.44
C PRO A 102 1.50 6.92 19.64
N GLN A 103 1.49 5.70 20.17
CA GLN A 103 2.13 4.53 19.59
C GLN A 103 1.54 4.13 18.22
N LEU A 104 2.40 3.57 17.37
CA LEU A 104 2.10 3.05 16.03
C LEU A 104 3.03 1.88 15.75
N TYR A 105 2.52 0.85 15.07
CA TYR A 105 3.39 -0.18 14.51
C TYR A 105 4.15 0.33 13.28
N TYR A 106 3.49 1.14 12.44
CA TYR A 106 4.07 1.71 11.23
C TYR A 106 4.07 3.24 11.29
N PRO A 107 5.01 3.83 12.07
CA PRO A 107 5.13 5.29 12.17
C PRO A 107 5.50 5.94 10.83
N GLU A 108 6.29 5.25 10.01
CA GLU A 108 6.86 5.75 8.75
C GLU A 108 6.11 5.22 7.52
N LEU A 109 5.12 5.99 7.06
CA LEU A 109 4.36 5.70 5.84
C LEU A 109 4.58 6.81 4.80
N TYR A 110 4.93 6.42 3.58
CA TYR A 110 5.21 7.33 2.46
C TYR A 110 4.45 6.94 1.20
N ILE A 111 4.38 7.87 0.27
CA ILE A 111 3.83 7.65 -1.07
C ILE A 111 4.89 7.98 -2.11
N LEU A 112 5.10 7.08 -3.07
CA LEU A 112 5.95 7.34 -4.23
C LEU A 112 5.27 8.39 -5.12
N LYS A 113 5.79 9.62 -5.12
CA LYS A 113 5.32 10.70 -6.02
C LYS A 113 5.50 10.26 -7.48
N GLY A 114 4.52 10.58 -8.33
CA GLY A 114 4.54 10.19 -9.74
C GLY A 114 4.08 8.75 -10.03
N GLY A 115 4.12 7.89 -9.02
CA GLY A 115 3.72 6.48 -9.14
C GLY A 115 4.60 5.68 -10.09
N TYR A 116 4.11 4.49 -10.46
CA TYR A 116 4.85 3.56 -11.31
C TYR A 116 5.10 4.12 -12.71
N LYS A 117 4.17 4.91 -13.27
CA LYS A 117 4.33 5.47 -14.61
C LYS A 117 5.60 6.34 -14.69
N GLU A 118 5.78 7.24 -13.73
CA GLU A 118 6.95 8.12 -13.69
C GLU A 118 8.22 7.34 -13.33
N PHE A 119 8.13 6.44 -12.34
CA PHE A 119 9.26 5.61 -11.92
C PHE A 119 9.79 4.75 -13.07
N TYR A 120 8.91 4.03 -13.77
CA TYR A 120 9.29 3.21 -14.93
C TYR A 120 9.93 4.05 -16.03
N SER A 121 9.46 5.28 -16.28
CA SER A 121 10.01 6.11 -17.35
C SER A 121 11.51 6.44 -17.16
N GLN A 122 11.99 6.50 -15.92
CA GLN A 122 13.36 6.89 -15.58
C GLN A 122 14.22 5.72 -15.05
N PHE A 123 13.62 4.73 -14.38
CA PHE A 123 14.32 3.65 -13.68
C PHE A 123 13.90 2.25 -14.15
N LYS A 124 13.79 2.05 -15.46
CA LYS A 124 13.36 0.78 -16.10
C LYS A 124 14.08 -0.46 -15.59
N SER A 125 15.39 -0.38 -15.35
CA SER A 125 16.21 -1.51 -14.88
C SER A 125 15.82 -2.02 -13.48
N LEU A 126 15.17 -1.17 -12.68
CA LEU A 126 14.63 -1.50 -11.37
C LEU A 126 13.20 -2.07 -11.44
N CYS A 127 12.70 -2.39 -12.64
CA CYS A 127 11.35 -2.90 -12.86
C CYS A 127 11.36 -4.30 -13.48
N GLU A 128 10.34 -5.11 -13.16
CA GLU A 128 10.16 -6.47 -13.64
C GLU A 128 8.67 -6.82 -13.84
N PRO A 129 8.27 -7.41 -14.99
CA PRO A 129 8.98 -7.29 -16.25
C PRO A 129 9.30 -5.82 -16.60
N CYS A 130 10.29 -5.58 -17.44
CA CYS A 130 10.68 -4.24 -17.88
C CYS A 130 9.65 -3.65 -18.86
N SER A 131 8.45 -3.42 -18.37
CA SER A 131 7.29 -2.94 -19.11
C SER A 131 6.38 -2.10 -18.21
N TYR A 132 5.41 -1.45 -18.85
CA TYR A 132 4.38 -0.68 -18.17
C TYR A 132 3.00 -1.03 -18.72
N MET A 133 2.14 -1.54 -17.85
CA MET A 133 0.76 -1.87 -18.15
C MET A 133 -0.18 -0.83 -17.51
N PRO A 134 -0.83 0.05 -18.30
CA PRO A 134 -1.72 1.07 -17.77
C PRO A 134 -3.05 0.47 -17.29
N MET A 135 -3.70 1.14 -16.33
CA MET A 135 -4.99 0.69 -15.79
C MET A 135 -6.07 0.55 -16.86
N LEU A 136 -6.07 1.42 -17.87
CA LEU A 136 -7.08 1.48 -18.93
C LEU A 136 -6.68 0.74 -20.21
N HIS A 137 -5.77 -0.25 -20.11
CA HIS A 137 -5.40 -1.08 -21.27
C HIS A 137 -6.63 -1.80 -21.84
N LYS A 138 -6.79 -1.77 -23.17
CA LYS A 138 -8.00 -2.24 -23.88
C LYS A 138 -8.29 -3.71 -23.58
N ASP A 139 -7.24 -4.55 -23.61
CA ASP A 139 -7.32 -6.00 -23.41
C ASP A 139 -7.75 -6.39 -21.98
N PHE A 140 -7.64 -5.46 -21.02
CA PHE A 140 -7.95 -5.70 -19.61
C PHE A 140 -9.25 -5.01 -19.16
N SER A 141 -10.04 -4.48 -20.08
CA SER A 141 -11.27 -3.73 -19.78
C SER A 141 -12.30 -4.56 -18.99
N GLU A 142 -12.47 -5.85 -19.30
CA GLU A 142 -13.37 -6.74 -18.56
C GLU A 142 -12.87 -7.03 -17.14
N GLN A 143 -11.58 -7.32 -17.00
CA GLN A 143 -10.95 -7.56 -15.70
C GLN A 143 -11.09 -6.32 -14.79
N LEU A 144 -10.84 -5.12 -15.34
CA LEU A 144 -11.04 -3.86 -14.63
C LEU A 144 -12.50 -3.71 -14.15
N ARG A 145 -13.48 -3.99 -15.02
CA ARG A 145 -14.92 -3.97 -14.64
C ARG A 145 -15.20 -4.95 -13.50
N ARG A 146 -14.63 -6.15 -13.54
CA ARG A 146 -14.78 -7.18 -12.49
C ARG A 146 -14.18 -6.72 -11.16
N TYR A 147 -12.98 -6.14 -11.15
CA TYR A 147 -12.36 -5.61 -9.92
C TYR A 147 -13.15 -4.45 -9.33
N ARG A 148 -13.64 -3.52 -10.16
CA ARG A 148 -14.49 -2.41 -9.72
C ARG A 148 -15.78 -2.90 -9.09
N ARG A 149 -16.45 -3.88 -9.71
CA ARG A 149 -17.64 -4.55 -9.13
C ARG A 149 -17.34 -5.17 -7.77
N LYS A 150 -16.31 -6.02 -7.67
CA LYS A 150 -15.91 -6.66 -6.39
C LYS A 150 -15.63 -5.64 -5.28
N ARG A 151 -14.94 -4.53 -5.58
CA ARG A 151 -14.71 -3.44 -4.62
C ARG A 151 -16.01 -2.79 -4.17
N ARG A 152 -16.93 -2.51 -5.11
CA ARG A 152 -18.24 -1.92 -4.78
C ARG A 152 -19.03 -2.84 -3.85
N PHE A 153 -19.09 -4.13 -4.15
CA PHE A 153 -19.75 -5.13 -3.28
C PHE A 153 -19.16 -5.14 -1.87
N ARG A 154 -17.83 -5.17 -1.73
CA ARG A 154 -17.17 -5.09 -0.41
C ARG A 154 -17.47 -3.78 0.32
N SER A 155 -17.50 -2.64 -0.39
CA SER A 155 -17.84 -1.35 0.23
C SER A 155 -19.30 -1.26 0.66
N VAL A 156 -20.22 -1.88 -0.09
CA VAL A 156 -21.65 -1.94 0.26
C VAL A 156 -21.87 -2.86 1.45
N GLN A 157 -21.22 -4.03 1.48
CA GLN A 157 -21.27 -4.95 2.61
C GLN A 157 -20.69 -4.33 3.89
N PHE A 158 -19.57 -3.62 3.78
CA PHE A 158 -18.98 -2.89 4.91
C PHE A 158 -19.91 -1.78 5.44
N ARG A 159 -20.56 -1.01 4.54
CA ARG A 159 -21.55 0.01 4.94
C ARG A 159 -22.79 -0.59 5.59
N ARG A 160 -23.32 -1.70 5.06
CA ARG A 160 -24.45 -2.42 5.66
C ARG A 160 -24.11 -2.90 7.07
N LYS A 161 -22.92 -3.47 7.28
CA LYS A 161 -22.50 -3.92 8.61
C LYS A 161 -22.45 -2.76 9.63
N GLN A 162 -21.97 -1.58 9.23
CA GLN A 162 -21.98 -0.39 10.08
C GLN A 162 -23.39 0.15 10.38
N LEU A 163 -24.34 0.01 9.46
CA LEU A 163 -25.74 0.42 9.68
C LEU A 163 -26.48 -0.53 10.64
N PHE A 164 -26.23 -1.83 10.55
CA PHE A 164 -26.84 -2.82 11.44
C PHE A 164 -26.19 -2.84 12.84
N GLU A 165 -24.91 -2.50 12.97
CA GLU A 165 -24.25 -2.31 14.27
C GLU A 165 -24.70 -1.02 14.97
N SER A 166 -25.21 -0.02 14.25
CA SER A 166 -25.79 1.21 14.84
C SER A 166 -27.25 1.08 15.28
N GLU A 167 -27.94 -0.01 14.93
CA GLU A 167 -29.33 -0.27 15.35
C GLU A 167 -29.41 -1.12 16.63
N THR A 168 -28.29 -1.70 17.10
CA THR A 168 -28.24 -2.55 18.30
C THR A 168 -27.77 -1.84 19.58
N ASP A 169 -27.40 -0.54 19.51
CA ASP A 169 -26.96 0.28 20.66
C ASP A 169 -28.05 1.23 21.19
N VAL A 170 -29.33 0.97 20.86
CA VAL A 170 -30.47 1.64 21.49
C VAL A 170 -31.47 0.59 21.95
N GLN A 171 -31.13 -0.11 23.03
CA GLN A 171 -32.07 -0.63 24.03
C GLN A 171 -31.33 -1.14 25.27
#